data_AF-A0A7L2A6G1-F1
#
_entry.id   AF-A0A7L2A6G1-F1
#
_cell.length_a   1.000
_cell.length_b   1.000
_cell.length_c   1.000
_cell.angle_alpha   90.00
_cell.angle_beta   90.00
_cell.angle_gamma   90.00
#
_symmetry.space_group_name_H-M   'P 1'
#
loop_
_entity.id
_entity.type
_entity.pdbx_description
1 polymer ?
#
loop_
_entity_poly.entity_id
_entity_poly.type
_entity_poly.pdbx_seq_one_letter_code
_entity_poly.pdbx_strand_id
1 'polypeptide(L)'
;LLLEHYILEGRGARCNVVITQPRRISAISVAQRVAQELGPNMRKNVGYQVRLESKPPARGGALLFCTVGILLRKLQGNPSLEGVSHVVVDEVHERDVNTDFLLILLKGIQKLNPDLRLVLMSATGDNQRFSHYFGDCPVVKVPGFMYPVKEYYLEEILAKLGRHRHRHYEIKQSDDECVLDLDLITDLVLQIDAHGEPGG
;
A
#
# COMPACT_ATOMS: atom_id res chain seq x y z
N LEU A 1 -12.92 12.08 -3.54
CA LEU A 1 -12.24 13.37 -3.81
C LEU A 1 -11.88 13.60 -5.28
N LEU A 2 -11.00 12.84 -5.97
CA LEU A 2 -10.69 13.09 -7.40
C LEU A 2 -11.88 12.87 -8.36
N LEU A 3 -12.52 11.70 -8.27
CA LEU A 3 -13.68 11.37 -9.11
C LEU A 3 -14.86 12.30 -8.81
N GLU A 4 -15.14 12.56 -7.54
CA GLU A 4 -16.19 13.48 -7.11
C GLU A 4 -15.97 14.90 -7.63
N HIS A 5 -14.73 15.42 -7.56
CA HIS A 5 -14.40 16.74 -8.12
C HIS A 5 -14.74 16.80 -9.61
N TYR A 6 -14.34 15.79 -10.39
CA TYR A 6 -14.66 15.72 -11.82
C TYR A 6 -16.17 15.60 -12.06
N ILE A 7 -16.91 14.89 -11.21
CA ILE A 7 -18.38 14.79 -11.29
C ILE A 7 -19.03 16.16 -11.04
N LEU A 8 -18.61 16.87 -10.00
CA LEU A 8 -19.14 18.19 -9.66
C LEU A 8 -18.88 19.22 -10.76
N GLU A 9 -17.76 19.09 -11.48
CA GLU A 9 -17.44 19.91 -12.66
C GLU A 9 -18.13 19.44 -13.95
N GLY A 10 -19.03 18.45 -13.90
CA GLY A 10 -19.75 17.95 -15.07
C GLY A 10 -18.89 17.13 -16.05
N ARG A 11 -17.69 16.72 -15.64
CA ARG A 11 -16.71 15.97 -16.46
C ARG A 11 -16.36 14.59 -15.89
N GLY A 12 -17.24 14.03 -15.04
CA GLY A 12 -17.04 12.75 -14.36
C GLY A 12 -16.66 11.59 -15.30
N ALA A 13 -17.28 11.52 -16.48
CA ALA A 13 -16.98 10.47 -17.47
C ALA A 13 -15.53 10.47 -17.98
N ARG A 14 -14.80 11.59 -17.86
CA ARG A 14 -13.39 11.72 -18.25
C ARG A 14 -12.41 11.31 -17.15
N CYS A 15 -12.89 11.03 -15.94
CA CYS A 15 -12.06 10.65 -14.80
C CYS A 15 -11.92 9.13 -14.73
N ASN A 16 -10.89 8.58 -15.38
CA ASN A 16 -10.52 7.17 -15.28
C ASN A 16 -9.20 7.05 -14.52
N VAL A 17 -9.23 6.41 -13.36
CA VAL A 17 -8.11 6.29 -12.44
C VAL A 17 -7.70 4.83 -12.33
N VAL A 18 -6.41 4.56 -12.49
CA VAL A 18 -5.82 3.26 -12.16
C VAL A 18 -5.02 3.41 -10.89
N ILE A 19 -5.31 2.57 -9.89
CA ILE A 19 -4.63 2.57 -8.60
C ILE A 19 -3.90 1.24 -8.46
N THR A 20 -2.58 1.27 -8.33
CA THR A 20 -1.81 0.05 -8.08
C THR A 20 -1.69 -0.24 -6.60
N GLN A 21 -1.72 -1.52 -6.26
CA GLN A 21 -1.49 -2.06 -4.92
C GLN A 21 -0.39 -3.14 -5.01
N PRO A 22 0.52 -3.23 -4.03
CA PRO A 22 1.58 -4.24 -4.06
C PRO A 22 1.01 -5.66 -3.93
N ARG A 23 -0.09 -5.81 -3.17
CA ARG A 23 -0.67 -7.11 -2.82
C ARG A 23 -2.05 -7.29 -3.42
N ARG A 24 -2.35 -8.53 -3.85
CA ARG A 24 -3.65 -8.91 -4.43
C ARG A 24 -4.80 -8.66 -3.46
N ILE A 25 -4.62 -9.06 -2.20
CA ILE A 25 -5.65 -8.91 -1.17
C ILE A 25 -5.98 -7.43 -0.94
N SER A 26 -4.97 -6.55 -0.94
CA SER A 26 -5.16 -5.09 -0.82
C SER A 26 -5.93 -4.52 -2.01
N ALA A 27 -5.60 -4.90 -3.24
CA ALA A 27 -6.34 -4.45 -4.42
C ALA A 27 -7.84 -4.81 -4.35
N ILE A 28 -8.15 -6.02 -3.88
CA ILE A 28 -9.53 -6.49 -3.75
C ILE A 28 -10.24 -5.78 -2.58
N SER A 29 -9.64 -5.79 -1.39
CA SER A 29 -10.27 -5.27 -0.17
C SER A 29 -10.49 -3.76 -0.25
N VAL A 30 -9.52 -3.00 -0.76
CA VAL A 30 -9.65 -1.54 -0.93
C VAL A 30 -10.70 -1.23 -1.97
N ALA A 31 -10.74 -1.93 -3.12
CA ALA A 31 -11.78 -1.72 -4.12
C ALA A 31 -13.19 -1.98 -3.55
N GLN A 32 -13.36 -3.06 -2.78
CA GLN A 32 -14.63 -3.37 -2.13
C GLN A 32 -15.02 -2.31 -1.12
N ARG A 33 -14.07 -1.85 -0.29
CA ARG A 33 -14.30 -0.80 0.70
C ARG A 33 -14.71 0.51 0.05
N VAL A 34 -13.97 0.97 -0.96
CA VAL A 34 -14.26 2.20 -1.71
C VAL A 34 -15.63 2.11 -2.40
N ALA A 35 -15.97 0.95 -2.98
CA ALA A 35 -17.27 0.74 -3.61
C ALA A 35 -18.45 0.73 -2.63
N GLN A 36 -18.21 0.42 -1.36
CA GLN A 36 -19.21 0.54 -0.29
C GLN A 36 -19.35 2.01 0.14
N GLU A 37 -18.24 2.72 0.33
CA GLU A 37 -18.21 4.12 0.78
C GLU A 37 -18.83 5.08 -0.25
N LEU A 38 -18.62 4.84 -1.55
CA LEU A 38 -19.25 5.64 -2.62
C LEU A 38 -20.75 5.37 -2.79
N GLY A 39 -21.30 4.37 -2.10
CA GLY A 39 -22.72 4.03 -2.16
C GLY A 39 -23.16 3.29 -3.44
N PRO A 40 -24.44 2.88 -3.49
CA PRO A 40 -24.94 1.95 -4.52
C PRO A 40 -24.88 2.50 -5.95
N ASN A 41 -25.09 3.81 -6.13
CA ASN A 41 -25.15 4.45 -7.45
C ASN A 41 -23.79 4.47 -8.16
N MET A 42 -22.70 4.54 -7.39
CA MET A 42 -21.33 4.62 -7.88
C MET A 42 -20.54 3.32 -7.70
N ARG A 43 -21.11 2.31 -7.04
CA ARG A 43 -20.47 1.00 -6.86
C ARG A 43 -19.96 0.40 -8.17
N LYS A 44 -20.73 0.52 -9.26
CA LYS A 44 -20.37 0.01 -10.59
C LYS A 44 -19.14 0.70 -11.20
N ASN A 45 -18.80 1.90 -10.73
CA ASN A 45 -17.64 2.67 -11.19
C ASN A 45 -16.34 2.22 -10.54
N VAL A 46 -16.40 1.34 -9.53
CA VAL A 46 -15.24 0.79 -8.85
C VAL A 46 -15.07 -0.67 -9.25
N GLY A 47 -13.84 -1.06 -9.56
CA GLY A 47 -13.51 -2.43 -9.88
C GLY A 47 -12.08 -2.76 -9.53
N TYR A 48 -11.74 -4.03 -9.66
CA TYR A 48 -10.37 -4.49 -9.47
C TYR A 48 -9.94 -5.49 -10.53
N GLN A 49 -8.63 -5.62 -10.71
CA GLN A 49 -8.04 -6.64 -11.55
C GLN A 49 -6.72 -7.13 -10.95
N VAL A 50 -6.67 -8.43 -10.66
CA VAL A 50 -5.50 -9.13 -10.15
C VAL A 50 -5.22 -10.37 -11.01
N ARG A 51 -4.13 -11.08 -10.76
CA ARG A 51 -3.86 -12.33 -11.47
C ARG A 51 -5.00 -13.34 -11.21
N LEU A 52 -5.55 -13.91 -12.28
CA LEU A 52 -6.64 -14.89 -12.30
C LEU A 52 -8.03 -14.40 -11.84
N GLU A 53 -8.18 -13.13 -11.45
CA GLU A 53 -9.47 -12.59 -11.01
C GLU A 53 -9.65 -11.15 -11.47
N SER A 54 -10.81 -10.87 -12.07
CA SER A 54 -11.08 -9.58 -12.70
C SER A 54 -12.55 -9.20 -12.55
N LYS A 55 -12.80 -8.03 -11.96
CA LYS A 55 -14.12 -7.38 -11.90
C LYS A 55 -13.93 -5.92 -12.33
N PRO A 56 -13.90 -5.64 -13.65
CA PRO A 56 -13.60 -4.29 -14.14
C PRO A 56 -14.75 -3.32 -13.84
N PRO A 57 -14.46 -2.04 -13.61
CA PRO A 57 -15.49 -1.01 -13.45
C PRO A 57 -16.23 -0.74 -14.77
N ALA A 58 -17.41 -0.11 -14.65
CA ALA A 58 -18.13 0.46 -15.79
C ALA A 58 -17.30 1.55 -16.49
N ARG A 59 -17.55 1.75 -17.79
CA ARG A 59 -16.85 2.78 -18.58
C ARG A 59 -17.30 4.18 -18.17
N GLY A 60 -16.35 5.10 -18.12
CA GLY A 60 -16.55 6.51 -17.80
C GLY A 60 -16.66 6.75 -16.29
N GLY A 61 -15.73 7.52 -15.73
CA GLY A 61 -15.70 7.75 -14.28
C GLY A 61 -15.20 6.51 -13.53
N ALA A 62 -14.23 5.78 -14.06
CA ALA A 62 -13.82 4.47 -13.57
C ALA A 62 -12.68 4.54 -12.53
N LEU A 63 -12.79 3.79 -11.44
CA LEU A 63 -11.72 3.50 -10.48
C LEU A 63 -11.33 2.03 -10.59
N LEU A 64 -10.13 1.76 -11.13
CA LEU A 64 -9.60 0.41 -11.26
C LEU A 64 -8.45 0.20 -10.27
N PHE A 65 -8.66 -0.67 -9.28
CA PHE A 65 -7.60 -1.13 -8.40
C PHE A 65 -6.93 -2.36 -8.99
N CYS A 66 -5.61 -2.40 -9.08
CA CYS A 66 -4.92 -3.55 -9.65
C CYS A 66 -3.57 -3.81 -8.98
N THR A 67 -3.01 -4.99 -9.21
CA THR A 67 -1.60 -5.19 -8.83
C THR A 67 -0.67 -4.53 -9.83
N VAL A 68 0.53 -4.16 -9.39
CA VAL A 68 1.59 -3.58 -10.24
C VAL A 68 1.81 -4.40 -11.51
N GLY A 69 1.93 -5.73 -11.37
CA GLY A 69 2.10 -6.64 -12.52
C GLY A 69 0.94 -6.62 -13.53
N ILE A 70 -0.29 -6.32 -13.10
CA ILE A 70 -1.43 -6.15 -14.02
C ILE A 70 -1.30 -4.85 -14.82
N LEU A 71 -0.88 -3.76 -14.18
CA LEU A 71 -0.62 -2.51 -14.90
C LEU A 71 0.53 -2.65 -15.89
N LEU A 72 1.64 -3.28 -15.49
CA LEU A 72 2.75 -3.59 -16.40
C LEU A 72 2.30 -4.39 -17.63
N ARG A 73 1.42 -5.38 -17.46
CA ARG A 73 0.84 -6.11 -18.60
C ARG A 73 -0.04 -5.23 -19.48
N LYS A 74 -0.85 -4.35 -18.89
CA LYS A 74 -1.70 -3.42 -19.66
C LYS A 74 -0.86 -2.46 -20.50
N LEU A 75 0.29 -2.02 -19.99
CA LEU A 75 1.24 -1.16 -20.72
C LEU A 75 1.78 -1.80 -21.99
N GLN A 76 1.84 -3.14 -22.08
CA GLN A 76 2.26 -3.82 -23.31
C GLN A 76 1.25 -3.63 -24.45
N GLY A 77 -0.05 -3.56 -24.13
CA GLY A 77 -1.12 -3.37 -25.12
C GLY A 77 -1.57 -1.92 -25.27
N ASN A 78 -1.34 -1.07 -24.27
CA ASN A 78 -1.63 0.36 -24.30
C ASN A 78 -0.44 1.15 -23.71
N PRO A 79 0.64 1.35 -24.49
CA PRO A 79 1.88 1.95 -23.99
C PRO A 79 1.74 3.42 -23.57
N SER A 80 0.78 4.16 -24.13
CA SER A 80 0.52 5.56 -23.78
C SER A 80 -0.50 5.73 -22.65
N LEU A 81 -1.09 4.63 -22.16
CA LEU A 81 -2.23 4.65 -21.24
C LEU A 81 -3.40 5.51 -21.75
N GLU A 82 -3.69 5.43 -23.05
CA GLU A 82 -4.82 6.15 -23.64
C GLU A 82 -6.14 5.80 -22.92
N GLY A 83 -6.94 6.82 -22.65
CA GLY A 83 -8.20 6.70 -21.90
C GLY A 83 -8.04 6.66 -20.38
N VAL A 84 -6.81 6.59 -19.85
CA VAL A 84 -6.52 6.75 -18.43
C VAL A 84 -6.17 8.22 -18.16
N SER A 85 -6.86 8.81 -17.18
CA SER A 85 -6.61 10.20 -16.78
C SER A 85 -5.60 10.32 -15.64
N HIS A 86 -5.61 9.35 -14.72
CA HIS A 86 -4.75 9.35 -13.54
C HIS A 86 -4.21 7.95 -13.28
N VAL A 87 -2.93 7.88 -12.89
CA VAL A 87 -2.33 6.70 -12.28
C VAL A 87 -1.93 7.05 -10.86
N VAL A 88 -2.34 6.21 -9.91
CA VAL A 88 -1.94 6.30 -8.51
C VAL A 88 -1.09 5.08 -8.21
N VAL A 89 0.17 5.28 -7.83
CA VAL A 89 1.06 4.22 -7.38
C VAL A 89 1.09 4.25 -5.86
N ASP A 90 0.41 3.28 -5.24
CA ASP A 90 0.37 3.16 -3.79
C ASP A 90 1.56 2.35 -3.26
N GLU A 91 1.91 2.60 -1.99
CA GLU A 91 2.97 1.92 -1.26
C GLU A 91 4.33 1.89 -1.98
N VAL A 92 4.72 3.00 -2.61
CA VAL A 92 6.02 3.09 -3.32
C VAL A 92 7.22 2.88 -2.39
N HIS A 93 6.99 2.95 -1.08
CA HIS A 93 7.99 2.75 -0.05
C HIS A 93 8.44 1.30 0.14
N GLU A 94 7.66 0.30 -0.32
CA GLU A 94 8.04 -1.12 -0.21
C GLU A 94 9.22 -1.50 -1.12
N ARG A 95 9.66 -0.61 -2.02
CA ARG A 95 10.80 -0.78 -2.96
C ARG A 95 10.81 -2.13 -3.68
N ASP A 96 9.62 -2.57 -4.10
CA ASP A 96 9.48 -3.75 -4.95
C ASP A 96 10.02 -3.48 -6.35
N VAL A 97 10.76 -4.44 -6.93
CA VAL A 97 11.38 -4.33 -8.26
C VAL A 97 10.38 -3.99 -9.35
N ASN A 98 9.15 -4.54 -9.29
CA ASN A 98 8.14 -4.24 -10.29
C ASN A 98 7.62 -2.81 -10.16
N THR A 99 7.55 -2.28 -8.93
CA THR A 99 7.15 -0.90 -8.67
C THR A 99 8.18 0.06 -9.22
N ASP A 100 9.47 -0.17 -8.94
CA ASP A 100 10.56 0.66 -9.49
C ASP A 100 10.56 0.64 -11.03
N PHE A 101 10.38 -0.55 -11.62
CA PHE A 101 10.27 -0.68 -13.07
C PHE A 101 9.05 0.05 -13.63
N LEU A 102 7.90 -0.04 -12.95
CA LEU A 102 6.70 0.71 -13.32
C LEU A 102 6.95 2.23 -13.27
N LEU A 103 7.65 2.74 -12.25
CA LEU A 103 7.96 4.18 -12.14
C LEU A 103 8.84 4.67 -13.29
N ILE A 104 9.82 3.86 -13.73
CA ILE A 104 10.65 4.15 -14.90
C ILE A 104 9.77 4.28 -16.15
N LEU A 105 8.86 3.33 -16.38
CA LEU A 105 7.95 3.36 -17.52
C LEU A 105 7.01 4.57 -17.45
N LEU A 106 6.41 4.84 -16.30
CA LEU A 106 5.48 5.97 -16.11
C LEU A 106 6.17 7.31 -16.36
N LYS A 107 7.43 7.48 -15.94
CA LYS A 107 8.22 8.68 -16.26
C LYS A 107 8.43 8.85 -17.77
N GLY A 108 8.62 7.76 -18.50
CA GLY A 108 8.66 7.78 -19.97
C GLY A 108 7.30 8.14 -20.59
N ILE A 109 6.22 7.56 -20.05
CA ILE A 109 4.85 7.77 -20.53
C ILE A 109 4.39 9.20 -20.37
N GLN A 110 4.83 9.93 -19.33
CA GLN A 110 4.52 11.36 -19.19
C GLN A 110 4.98 12.21 -20.39
N LYS A 111 5.97 11.75 -21.17
CA LYS A 111 6.37 12.41 -22.43
C LYS A 111 5.45 12.06 -23.60
N LEU A 112 4.89 10.85 -23.62
CA LEU A 112 3.99 10.34 -24.67
C LEU A 112 2.55 10.79 -24.45
N ASN A 113 2.14 10.94 -23.19
CA ASN A 113 0.82 11.36 -22.75
C ASN A 113 0.96 12.48 -21.71
N PRO A 114 1.12 13.74 -22.16
CA PRO A 114 1.31 14.89 -21.27
C PRO A 114 0.11 15.19 -20.36
N ASP A 115 -1.08 14.71 -20.73
CA ASP A 115 -2.31 14.89 -19.96
C ASP A 115 -2.43 13.90 -18.80
N LEU A 116 -1.62 12.82 -18.78
CA LEU A 116 -1.64 11.81 -17.73
C LEU A 116 -1.14 12.41 -16.41
N ARG A 117 -1.99 12.32 -15.38
CA ARG A 117 -1.63 12.74 -14.02
C ARG A 117 -1.11 11.54 -13.22
N LEU A 118 0.05 11.70 -12.60
CA LEU A 118 0.67 10.68 -11.76
C LEU A 118 0.62 11.12 -10.30
N VAL A 119 0.21 10.21 -9.41
CA VAL A 119 0.21 10.39 -7.97
C VAL A 119 1.00 9.25 -7.34
N LEU A 120 1.97 9.57 -6.50
CA LEU A 120 2.75 8.58 -5.75
C LEU A 120 2.35 8.67 -4.28
N MET A 121 1.97 7.55 -3.67
CA MET A 121 1.58 7.47 -2.27
C MET A 121 2.58 6.61 -1.50
N SER A 122 3.04 7.15 -0.37
CA SER A 122 4.07 6.57 0.49
C SER A 122 3.75 6.84 1.95
N ALA A 123 3.85 5.81 2.79
CA ALA A 123 3.67 5.93 4.23
C ALA A 123 4.95 6.40 4.96
N THR A 124 6.15 6.23 4.36
CA THR A 124 7.44 6.48 5.04
C THR A 124 8.29 7.56 4.36
N GLY A 125 9.30 8.05 5.10
CA GLY A 125 9.92 9.37 4.94
C GLY A 125 10.84 9.64 3.74
N ASP A 126 10.99 8.73 2.77
CA ASP A 126 11.89 8.95 1.61
C ASP A 126 11.19 9.61 0.41
N ASN A 127 10.15 10.39 0.68
CA ASN A 127 9.35 11.09 -0.35
C ASN A 127 10.20 12.06 -1.20
N GLN A 128 11.31 12.55 -0.65
CA GLN A 128 12.23 13.45 -1.33
C GLN A 128 12.94 12.79 -2.52
N ARG A 129 13.33 11.50 -2.41
CA ARG A 129 13.96 10.80 -3.54
C ARG A 129 12.99 10.62 -4.70
N PHE A 130 11.74 10.26 -4.42
CA PHE A 130 10.70 10.17 -5.45
C PHE A 130 10.41 11.52 -6.09
N SER A 131 10.30 12.58 -5.27
CA SER A 131 10.13 13.95 -5.76
C SER A 131 11.24 14.34 -6.73
N HIS A 132 12.50 14.16 -6.32
CA HIS A 132 13.65 14.47 -7.15
C HIS A 132 13.70 13.65 -8.44
N TYR A 133 13.41 12.33 -8.35
CA TYR A 133 13.35 11.46 -9.52
C TYR A 133 12.31 11.94 -10.55
N PHE A 134 11.17 12.49 -10.10
CA PHE A 134 10.13 13.04 -10.96
C PHE A 134 10.26 14.56 -11.21
N GLY A 135 11.47 15.12 -11.06
CA GLY A 135 11.77 16.52 -11.38
C GLY A 135 11.30 17.50 -10.32
N ASP A 136 11.62 17.20 -9.05
CA ASP A 136 11.26 17.97 -7.87
C ASP A 136 9.74 18.22 -7.76
N CYS A 137 8.96 17.16 -7.99
CA CYS A 137 7.50 17.24 -7.98
C CYS A 137 6.95 17.58 -6.58
N PRO A 138 5.77 18.24 -6.49
CA PRO A 138 5.21 18.66 -5.22
C PRO A 138 4.96 17.49 -4.26
N VAL A 139 5.38 17.64 -3.00
CA VAL A 139 5.15 16.66 -1.92
C VAL A 139 4.11 17.20 -0.95
N VAL A 140 2.99 16.48 -0.81
CA VAL A 140 1.94 16.78 0.15
C VAL A 140 2.05 15.81 1.31
N LYS A 141 2.15 16.33 2.54
CA LYS A 141 2.15 15.51 3.77
C LYS A 141 0.76 15.50 4.37
N VAL A 142 0.20 14.32 4.58
CA VAL A 142 -1.06 14.11 5.29
C VAL A 142 -0.74 13.59 6.69
N PRO A 143 -1.20 14.25 7.77
CA PRO A 143 -0.94 13.78 9.13
C PRO A 143 -1.68 12.45 9.39
N GLY A 144 -0.97 11.49 9.97
CA GLY A 144 -1.56 10.22 10.43
C GLY A 144 -2.16 10.38 11.83
N PHE A 145 -3.27 9.70 12.07
CA PHE A 145 -3.83 9.53 13.41
C PHE A 145 -3.55 8.10 13.86
N MET A 146 -2.72 7.94 14.89
CA MET A 146 -2.49 6.65 15.54
C MET A 146 -2.79 6.81 17.03
N TYR A 147 -3.47 5.83 17.61
CA TYR A 147 -3.54 5.73 19.07
C TYR A 147 -2.13 5.44 19.60
N PRO A 148 -1.77 5.95 20.80
CA PRO A 148 -0.47 5.68 21.38
C PRO A 148 -0.30 4.18 21.60
N VAL A 149 0.66 3.57 20.90
CA VAL A 149 1.04 2.18 21.10
C VAL A 149 2.20 2.14 22.10
N LYS A 150 2.07 1.32 23.14
CA LYS A 150 3.14 1.12 24.12
C LYS A 150 4.07 0.02 23.64
N GLU A 151 5.31 0.38 23.33
CA GLU A 151 6.34 -0.57 22.94
C GLU A 151 6.96 -1.21 24.19
N TYR A 152 7.29 -2.50 24.08
CA TYR A 152 8.06 -3.23 25.08
C TYR A 152 9.24 -3.90 24.41
N TYR A 153 10.43 -3.69 24.96
CA TYR A 153 11.65 -4.35 24.51
C TYR A 153 11.90 -5.63 25.33
N LEU A 154 12.76 -6.51 24.83
CA LEU A 154 13.02 -7.82 25.43
C LEU A 154 13.44 -7.69 26.91
N GLU A 155 14.24 -6.69 27.25
CA GLU A 155 14.68 -6.44 28.62
C GLU A 155 13.51 -6.16 29.56
N GLU A 156 12.53 -5.39 29.10
CA GLU A 156 11.34 -5.02 29.86
C GLU A 156 10.38 -6.21 30.01
N ILE A 157 10.26 -7.03 28.96
CA ILE A 157 9.48 -8.28 28.99
C ILE A 157 10.09 -9.26 29.99
N LEU A 158 11.40 -9.50 29.93
CA LEU A 158 12.10 -10.40 30.85
C LEU A 158 11.97 -9.94 32.30
N ALA A 159 12.12 -8.64 32.55
CA ALA A 159 11.94 -8.06 33.88
C ALA A 159 10.50 -8.25 34.40
N LYS A 160 9.49 -8.04 33.54
CA LYS A 160 8.08 -8.29 33.88
C LYS A 160 7.76 -9.76 34.16
N LEU A 161 8.46 -10.68 33.52
CA LEU A 161 8.33 -12.12 33.74
C LEU A 161 9.15 -12.61 34.94
N GLY A 162 9.84 -11.71 35.67
CA GLY A 162 10.74 -12.09 36.77
C GLY A 162 11.96 -12.90 36.32
N ARG A 163 12.28 -12.87 35.02
CA ARG A 163 13.44 -13.54 34.43
C ARG A 163 14.61 -12.55 34.38
N HIS A 164 15.69 -12.82 35.13
CA HIS A 164 16.96 -12.15 34.89
C HIS A 164 17.70 -12.83 33.74
N ARG A 165 18.42 -12.06 32.90
CA ARG A 165 19.25 -12.60 31.80
C ARG A 165 20.15 -13.73 32.33
N HIS A 166 19.70 -14.97 32.16
CA HIS A 166 20.50 -16.17 32.41
C HIS A 166 20.45 -17.05 31.17
N ARG A 167 21.24 -16.66 30.19
CA ARG A 167 22.41 -17.41 29.70
C ARG A 167 23.01 -16.59 28.57
N HIS A 168 24.34 -16.56 28.50
CA HIS A 168 25.03 -16.21 27.26
C HIS A 168 24.32 -16.93 26.11
N TYR A 169 23.70 -16.18 25.20
CA TYR A 169 23.65 -16.65 23.82
C TYR A 169 25.10 -16.64 23.35
N GLU A 170 25.82 -17.74 23.60
CA GLU A 170 27.01 -18.02 22.82
C GLU A 170 26.51 -18.16 21.38
N ILE A 171 26.66 -17.10 20.60
CA ILE A 171 26.51 -17.15 19.16
C ILE A 171 27.63 -18.07 18.68
N LYS A 172 27.37 -19.37 18.64
CA LYS A 172 28.19 -20.29 17.88
C LYS A 172 28.01 -19.87 16.43
N GLN A 173 29.08 -19.35 15.84
CA GLN A 173 29.20 -19.16 14.39
C GLN A 173 29.18 -20.54 13.73
N SER A 174 28.00 -21.12 13.56
CA SER A 174 27.75 -22.25 12.67
C SER A 174 26.23 -22.35 12.46
N ASP A 175 25.79 -21.98 11.25
CA ASP A 175 24.50 -22.27 10.62
C ASP A 175 23.22 -21.82 11.34
N ASP A 176 22.90 -20.54 11.14
CA ASP A 176 21.64 -20.01 10.58
C ASP A 176 20.26 -20.64 10.96
N GLU A 177 20.04 -20.99 12.23
CA GLU A 177 18.68 -21.06 12.78
C GLU A 177 18.53 -20.13 13.99
N CYS A 178 17.79 -19.04 13.80
CA CYS A 178 17.27 -18.25 14.90
C CYS A 178 16.20 -19.08 15.62
N VAL A 179 16.61 -19.88 16.61
CA VAL A 179 15.68 -20.69 17.40
C VAL A 179 14.85 -19.74 18.27
N LEU A 180 13.56 -19.62 17.94
CA LEU A 180 12.58 -18.92 18.76
C LEU A 180 12.43 -19.64 20.10
N ASP A 181 12.62 -18.92 21.20
CA ASP A 181 12.31 -19.43 22.55
C ASP A 181 10.77 -19.50 22.71
N LEU A 182 10.22 -20.65 22.33
CA LEU A 182 8.78 -20.91 22.34
C LEU A 182 8.20 -20.85 23.76
N ASP A 183 9.00 -21.17 24.78
CA ASP A 183 8.60 -21.09 26.18
C ASP A 183 8.46 -19.62 26.61
N LEU A 184 9.39 -18.76 26.21
CA LEU A 184 9.30 -17.31 26.46
C LEU A 184 8.09 -16.68 25.78
N ILE A 185 7.79 -17.08 24.53
CA ILE A 185 6.61 -16.60 23.80
C ILE A 185 5.33 -17.05 24.51
N THR A 186 5.27 -18.31 24.93
CA THR A 186 4.10 -18.87 25.63
C THR A 186 3.85 -18.16 26.95
N ASP A 187 4.89 -17.95 27.75
CA ASP A 187 4.80 -17.22 29.03
C ASP A 187 4.35 -15.77 28.83
N LEU A 188 4.86 -15.09 27.78
CA LEU A 188 4.44 -13.74 27.45
C LEU A 188 2.96 -13.68 27.07
N VAL A 189 2.49 -14.60 26.21
CA VAL A 189 1.08 -14.66 25.80
C VAL A 189 0.18 -14.90 27.00
N LEU A 190 0.54 -15.82 27.90
CA LEU A 190 -0.20 -16.09 29.12
C LEU A 190 -0.20 -14.89 30.07
N GLN A 191 0.91 -14.16 30.18
CA GLN A 191 0.97 -12.96 31.02
C GLN A 191 0.10 -11.83 30.46
N ILE A 192 0.07 -11.66 29.13
CA ILE A 192 -0.80 -10.67 28.46
C ILE A 192 -2.27 -11.07 28.60
N ASP A 193 -2.63 -12.34 28.48
CA ASP A 193 -4.02 -12.79 28.67
C ASP A 193 -4.50 -12.61 30.13
N ALA A 194 -3.62 -12.88 31.10
CA ALA A 194 -3.96 -12.76 32.52
C ALA A 194 -3.97 -11.30 33.05
N HIS A 195 -3.21 -10.39 32.45
CA HIS A 195 -2.99 -9.03 32.98
C HIS A 195 -3.18 -7.92 31.94
N GLY A 196 -3.57 -8.25 30.71
CA GLY A 196 -3.84 -7.30 29.65
C GLY A 196 -5.10 -6.49 29.96
N GLU A 197 -5.02 -5.18 29.81
CA GLU A 197 -6.23 -4.35 29.80
C GLU A 197 -7.03 -4.65 28.52
N PRO A 198 -8.37 -4.74 28.58
CA PRO A 198 -9.17 -5.02 27.41
C PRO A 198 -8.99 -3.91 26.36
N GLY A 199 -8.48 -4.28 25.18
CA GLY A 199 -8.31 -3.38 24.02
C GLY A 199 -6.86 -3.10 23.60
N GLY A 200 -5.87 -3.77 24.21
CA GLY A 200 -4.49 -3.84 23.71
C GLY A 200 -4.32 -4.78 22.51
#